data_AF-A0A942ECI8-F1
#
_entry.id   AF-A0A942ECI8-F1
#
_cell.length_a   1.000
_cell.length_b   1.000
_cell.length_c   1.000
_cell.angle_alpha   90.00
_cell.angle_beta   90.00
_cell.angle_gamma   90.00
#
_symmetry.space_group_name_H-M   'P 1'
#
loop_
_entity.id
_entity.type
_entity.pdbx_description
1 polymer ?
#
loop_
_entity_poly.entity_id
_entity_poly.type
_entity_poly.pdbx_seq_one_letter_code
_entity_poly.pdbx_strand_id
1 'polypeptide(L)'
;MLKSIPPILGPDLLAILRAMGHGDEITIVDANFPADSSGPALVRMDGISATEILDAVLSLLPLDDFVDEAAIVMQTVGDPTRREPVVDAFEGILQQHEPSMSISSLERFAFYERVKKGYAIVQSGESRLYGNIILKKGVIRPAD
;
A
#
# COMPACT_ATOMS: atom_id res chain seq x y z
N MET A 1 -20.97 -0.05 8.17
CA MET A 1 -20.90 0.99 7.12
C MET A 1 -20.97 2.36 7.76
N LEU A 2 -20.23 3.33 7.24
CA LEU A 2 -20.16 4.71 7.75
C LEU A 2 -20.34 5.69 6.59
N LYS A 3 -20.80 6.91 6.88
CA LYS A 3 -20.87 7.97 5.85
C LYS A 3 -19.45 8.40 5.47
N SER A 4 -19.22 8.66 4.19
CA SER A 4 -17.96 9.18 3.65
C SER A 4 -16.72 8.28 3.79
N ILE A 5 -16.89 7.03 4.24
CA ILE A 5 -15.80 6.04 4.30
C ILE A 5 -16.07 4.98 3.24
N PRO A 6 -15.08 4.63 2.40
CA PRO A 6 -15.25 3.60 1.38
C PRO A 6 -15.76 2.29 2.00
N PRO A 7 -16.82 1.69 1.42
CA PRO A 7 -17.51 0.54 2.01
C PRO A 7 -16.64 -0.72 2.11
N ILE A 8 -15.59 -0.81 1.31
CA ILE A 8 -14.64 -1.93 1.31
C ILE A 8 -13.68 -1.90 2.49
N LEU A 9 -13.52 -0.76 3.18
CA LEU A 9 -12.69 -0.67 4.37
C LEU A 9 -13.44 -1.28 5.56
N GLY A 10 -13.17 -2.56 5.79
CA GLY A 10 -13.70 -3.29 6.94
C GLY A 10 -13.24 -2.74 8.28
N PRO A 11 -13.88 -3.15 9.39
CA PRO A 11 -13.58 -2.64 10.73
C PRO A 11 -12.11 -2.83 11.12
N ASP A 12 -11.51 -3.98 10.79
CA ASP A 12 -10.13 -4.31 11.17
C ASP A 12 -9.13 -3.41 10.43
N LEU A 13 -9.31 -3.21 9.13
CA LEU A 13 -8.44 -2.31 8.35
C LEU A 13 -8.59 -0.86 8.82
N LEU A 14 -9.80 -0.39 9.10
CA LEU A 14 -10.01 0.95 9.65
C LEU A 14 -9.33 1.12 11.01
N ALA A 15 -9.41 0.11 11.89
CA ALA A 15 -8.73 0.14 13.18
C ALA A 15 -7.20 0.23 13.01
N ILE A 16 -6.63 -0.56 12.11
CA ILE A 16 -5.19 -0.52 11.77
C ILE A 16 -4.80 0.87 11.25
N LEU A 17 -5.46 1.38 10.21
CA LEU A 17 -5.15 2.69 9.62
C LEU A 17 -5.23 3.82 10.67
N ARG A 18 -6.21 3.74 11.58
CA ARG A 18 -6.38 4.73 12.65
C ARG A 18 -5.30 4.64 13.73
N ALA A 19 -4.81 3.43 14.03
CA ALA A 19 -3.80 3.15 15.05
C ALA A 19 -2.37 3.45 14.58
N MET A 20 -2.09 3.32 13.28
CA MET A 20 -0.78 3.67 12.71
C MET A 20 -0.36 5.11 13.05
N GLY A 21 0.91 5.30 13.36
CA GLY A 21 1.56 6.60 13.54
C GLY A 21 2.27 7.10 12.27
N HIS A 22 2.82 8.31 12.34
CA HIS A 22 3.72 8.82 11.29
C HIS A 22 4.94 7.90 11.15
N GLY A 23 5.26 7.51 9.92
CA GLY A 23 6.36 6.64 9.58
C GLY A 23 6.02 5.14 9.59
N ASP A 24 4.87 4.72 10.12
CA ASP A 24 4.42 3.32 10.01
C ASP A 24 4.10 2.97 8.55
N GLU A 25 4.35 1.71 8.19
CA GLU A 25 4.18 1.22 6.82
C GLU A 25 3.09 0.14 6.76
N ILE A 26 2.15 0.27 5.81
CA ILE A 26 1.17 -0.76 5.48
C ILE A 26 1.41 -1.23 4.05
N THR A 27 1.35 -2.54 3.82
CA THR A 27 1.59 -3.11 2.48
C THR A 27 0.31 -3.70 1.91
N ILE A 28 -0.09 -3.29 0.71
CA ILE A 28 -1.12 -3.98 -0.07
C ILE A 28 -0.40 -4.95 -1.01
N VAL A 29 -0.78 -6.23 -0.98
CA VAL A 29 -0.06 -7.27 -1.72
C VAL A 29 -0.98 -8.04 -2.66
N ASP A 30 -0.41 -8.53 -3.76
CA ASP A 30 -1.10 -9.33 -4.77
C ASP A 30 -1.36 -10.76 -4.29
N ALA A 31 -2.22 -11.48 -5.00
CA ALA A 31 -2.69 -12.82 -4.63
C ALA A 31 -1.59 -13.88 -4.48
N ASN A 32 -0.38 -13.63 -4.99
CA ASN A 32 0.76 -14.56 -4.94
C ASN A 32 1.78 -14.20 -3.85
N PHE A 33 1.63 -13.07 -3.19
CA PHE A 33 2.56 -12.65 -2.14
C PHE A 33 2.44 -13.54 -0.89
N PRO A 34 3.55 -13.93 -0.24
CA PRO A 34 3.54 -14.81 0.93
C PRO A 34 3.16 -14.08 2.23
N ALA A 35 2.00 -13.44 2.27
CA ALA A 35 1.61 -12.52 3.35
C ALA A 35 1.50 -13.19 4.73
N ASP A 36 0.89 -14.37 4.79
CA ASP A 36 0.66 -15.11 6.05
C ASP A 36 1.97 -15.42 6.79
N SER A 37 3.01 -15.80 6.04
CA SER A 37 4.35 -16.09 6.57
C SER A 37 5.25 -14.87 6.77
N SER A 38 4.77 -13.65 6.47
CA SER A 38 5.62 -12.44 6.47
C SER A 38 5.76 -11.78 7.84
N GLY A 39 4.86 -12.02 8.80
CA GLY A 39 5.01 -11.59 10.19
C GLY A 39 4.06 -10.48 10.68
N PRO A 40 3.88 -9.35 9.97
CA PRO A 40 2.95 -8.31 10.38
C PRO A 40 1.50 -8.77 10.48
N ALA A 41 0.65 -7.94 11.11
CA ALA A 41 -0.78 -8.19 11.16
C ALA A 41 -1.36 -8.30 9.74
N LEU A 42 -2.14 -9.35 9.48
CA LEU A 42 -2.69 -9.64 8.16
C LEU A 42 -4.19 -9.35 8.13
N VAL A 43 -4.61 -8.53 7.16
CA VAL A 43 -6.02 -8.36 6.77
C VAL A 43 -6.23 -9.02 5.41
N ARG A 44 -7.21 -9.92 5.31
CA ARG A 44 -7.56 -10.53 4.01
C ARG A 44 -8.73 -9.81 3.37
N MET A 45 -8.53 -9.37 2.14
CA MET A 45 -9.52 -8.73 1.27
C MET A 45 -9.55 -9.47 -0.08
N ASP A 46 -9.70 -10.79 0.01
CA ASP A 46 -9.76 -11.65 -1.17
C ASP A 46 -10.87 -11.21 -2.13
N GLY A 47 -10.59 -11.27 -3.43
CA GLY A 47 -11.56 -10.90 -4.47
C GLY A 47 -11.67 -9.39 -4.72
N ILE A 48 -10.94 -8.54 -4.00
CA ILE A 48 -10.85 -7.10 -4.26
C ILE A 48 -9.48 -6.81 -4.89
N SER A 49 -9.43 -5.97 -5.93
CA SER A 49 -8.16 -5.62 -6.58
C SER A 49 -7.28 -4.75 -5.68
N ALA A 50 -5.96 -4.84 -5.87
CA ALA A 50 -5.02 -3.99 -5.13
C ALA A 50 -5.24 -2.51 -5.44
N THR A 51 -5.69 -2.19 -6.67
CA THR A 51 -6.04 -0.84 -7.09
C THR A 51 -7.25 -0.27 -6.35
N GLU A 52 -8.32 -1.06 -6.14
CA GLU A 52 -9.48 -0.61 -5.37
C GLU A 52 -9.13 -0.41 -3.89
N ILE A 53 -8.31 -1.28 -3.32
CA ILE A 53 -7.83 -1.15 -1.94
C ILE A 53 -6.94 0.09 -1.81
N LEU A 54 -6.02 0.31 -2.73
CA LEU A 54 -5.12 1.47 -2.72
C LEU A 54 -5.91 2.78 -2.74
N ASP A 55 -6.87 2.91 -3.65
CA ASP A 55 -7.73 4.09 -3.76
C ASP A 55 -8.50 4.37 -2.46
N ALA A 56 -9.10 3.32 -1.88
CA ALA A 56 -9.82 3.46 -0.61
C ALA A 56 -8.89 3.82 0.56
N VAL A 57 -7.70 3.20 0.65
CA VAL A 57 -6.73 3.50 1.70
C VAL A 57 -6.24 4.95 1.58
N LEU A 58 -5.85 5.41 0.39
CA LEU A 58 -5.34 6.77 0.20
C LEU A 58 -6.39 7.86 0.39
N SER A 59 -7.69 7.54 0.26
CA SER A 59 -8.76 8.48 0.64
C SER A 59 -8.76 8.87 2.14
N LEU A 60 -8.06 8.10 2.99
CA LEU A 60 -8.00 8.32 4.45
C LEU A 60 -6.55 8.46 4.99
N LEU A 61 -5.59 7.81 4.34
CA LEU A 61 -4.21 7.69 4.81
C LEU A 61 -3.32 8.71 4.09
N PRO A 62 -2.90 9.81 4.75
CA PRO A 62 -1.89 10.69 4.16
C PRO A 62 -0.56 9.95 4.04
N LEU A 63 0.22 10.25 3.01
CA LEU A 63 1.56 9.72 2.84
C LEU A 63 2.65 10.62 3.43
N ASP A 64 3.78 10.02 3.76
CA ASP A 64 4.91 10.68 4.43
C ASP A 64 5.68 11.62 3.50
N ASP A 65 5.47 12.93 3.67
CA ASP A 65 6.14 13.99 2.91
C ASP A 65 7.52 14.38 3.45
N PHE A 66 8.03 13.69 4.48
CA PHE A 66 9.37 13.89 5.04
C PHE A 66 10.42 12.94 4.46
N VAL A 67 10.03 12.05 3.55
CA VAL A 67 10.91 11.08 2.90
C VAL A 67 10.77 11.13 1.38
N ASP A 68 11.82 10.70 0.68
CA ASP A 68 11.79 10.61 -0.78
C ASP A 68 10.89 9.46 -1.27
N GLU A 69 10.69 8.44 -0.44
CA GLU A 69 10.01 7.18 -0.79
C GLU A 69 8.87 6.85 0.18
N ALA A 70 7.65 7.30 -0.15
CA ALA A 70 6.44 7.02 0.64
C ALA A 70 5.51 5.98 0.00
N ALA A 71 5.64 5.75 -1.31
CA ALA A 71 4.96 4.71 -2.07
C ALA A 71 6.01 3.88 -2.82
N ILE A 72 6.09 2.58 -2.52
CA ILE A 72 7.17 1.71 -2.99
C ILE A 72 6.61 0.43 -3.57
N VAL A 73 6.98 0.08 -4.80
CA VAL A 73 6.62 -1.20 -5.45
C VAL A 73 7.82 -2.15 -5.53
N MET A 74 7.54 -3.41 -5.85
CA MET A 74 8.59 -4.41 -6.08
C MET A 74 9.06 -4.38 -7.54
N GLN A 75 10.37 -4.41 -7.76
CA GLN A 75 10.98 -4.50 -9.09
C GLN A 75 10.74 -5.86 -9.74
N THR A 76 10.66 -5.86 -11.08
CA THR A 76 10.58 -7.10 -11.85
C THR A 76 11.91 -7.85 -11.78
N VAL A 77 11.87 -9.14 -11.42
CA VAL A 77 13.08 -9.96 -11.29
C VAL A 77 13.76 -10.11 -12.65
N GLY A 78 15.05 -9.77 -12.72
CA GLY A 78 15.86 -9.84 -13.93
C GLY A 78 15.69 -8.65 -14.89
N ASP A 79 14.73 -7.76 -14.62
CA ASP A 79 14.56 -6.51 -15.37
C ASP A 79 14.01 -5.39 -14.47
N PRO A 80 14.86 -4.72 -13.67
CA PRO A 80 14.43 -3.65 -12.77
C PRO A 80 13.81 -2.43 -13.47
N THR A 81 14.03 -2.28 -14.78
CA THR A 81 13.48 -1.18 -15.58
C THR A 81 12.10 -1.49 -16.13
N ARG A 82 11.68 -2.77 -16.12
CA ARG A 82 10.36 -3.17 -16.56
C ARG A 82 9.30 -2.69 -15.58
N ARG A 83 8.42 -1.84 -16.11
CA ARG A 83 7.23 -1.33 -15.44
C ARG A 83 6.02 -2.17 -15.82
N GLU A 84 5.41 -2.82 -14.85
CA GLU A 84 4.20 -3.64 -15.07
C GLU A 84 2.94 -2.76 -15.13
N PRO A 85 1.89 -3.13 -15.88
CA PRO A 85 0.67 -2.32 -16.03
C PRO A 85 -0.03 -1.98 -14.70
N VAL A 86 0.13 -2.81 -13.67
CA VAL A 86 -0.42 -2.54 -12.34
C VAL A 86 0.27 -1.37 -11.66
N VAL A 87 1.56 -1.14 -11.94
CA VAL A 87 2.34 -0.02 -11.40
C VAL A 87 1.86 1.31 -12.00
N ASP A 88 1.53 1.34 -13.29
CA ASP A 88 0.94 2.52 -13.94
C ASP A 88 -0.44 2.85 -13.34
N ALA A 89 -1.23 1.82 -13.04
CA ALA A 89 -2.52 2.01 -12.37
C ALA A 89 -2.35 2.55 -10.93
N PHE A 90 -1.37 2.04 -10.18
CA PHE A 90 -1.04 2.57 -8.86
C PHE A 90 -0.58 4.03 -8.93
N GLU A 91 0.25 4.39 -9.91
CA GLU A 91 0.72 5.76 -10.06
C GLU A 91 -0.41 6.73 -10.40
N GLY A 92 -1.36 6.32 -11.25
CA GLY A 92 -2.55 7.11 -11.55
C GLY A 92 -3.41 7.37 -10.32
N ILE A 93 -3.56 6.38 -9.43
CA ILE A 93 -4.29 6.54 -8.16
C ILE A 93 -3.48 7.42 -7.20
N LEU A 94 -2.18 7.18 -7.06
CA LEU A 94 -1.30 7.99 -6.21
C LEU A 94 -1.38 9.47 -6.60
N GLN A 95 -1.32 9.80 -7.88
CA GLN A 95 -1.41 11.19 -8.35
C GLN A 95 -2.77 11.86 -8.07
N GLN A 96 -3.85 11.09 -7.90
CA GLN A 96 -5.16 11.64 -7.54
C GLN A 96 -5.24 12.09 -6.08
N HIS A 97 -4.60 11.33 -5.18
CA HIS A 97 -4.64 11.60 -3.73
C HIS A 97 -3.44 12.40 -3.24
N GLU A 98 -2.26 12.17 -3.82
CA GLU A 98 -0.96 12.69 -3.41
C GLU A 98 -0.17 13.21 -4.63
N PRO A 99 -0.63 14.28 -5.31
CA PRO A 99 -0.14 14.71 -6.62
C PRO A 99 1.34 15.12 -6.69
N SER A 100 1.96 15.42 -5.55
CA SER A 100 3.38 15.75 -5.47
C SER A 100 4.31 14.55 -5.26
N MET A 101 3.74 13.34 -5.10
CA MET A 101 4.50 12.12 -4.81
C MET A 101 4.67 11.24 -6.05
N SER A 102 5.65 10.34 -5.98
CA SER A 102 5.97 9.40 -7.05
C SER A 102 6.20 8.00 -6.51
N ILE A 103 6.08 7.00 -7.38
CA ILE A 103 6.37 5.61 -7.02
C ILE A 103 7.86 5.35 -7.11
N SER A 104 8.42 4.85 -6.01
CA SER A 104 9.76 4.28 -5.93
C SER A 104 9.72 2.75 -6.06
N SER A 105 10.87 2.09 -6.21
CA SER A 105 10.92 0.64 -6.38
C SER A 105 12.08 -0.01 -5.63
N LEU A 106 11.86 -1.22 -5.11
CA LEU A 106 12.88 -2.02 -4.43
C LEU A 106 13.10 -3.38 -5.10
N GLU A 107 14.33 -3.87 -5.03
CA GLU A 107 14.67 -5.26 -5.36
C GLU A 107 13.81 -6.21 -4.52
N ARG A 108 13.44 -7.37 -5.07
CA ARG A 108 12.49 -8.34 -4.49
C ARG A 108 12.80 -8.71 -3.03
N PHE A 109 14.03 -9.04 -2.70
CA PHE A 109 14.37 -9.44 -1.33
C PHE A 109 14.41 -8.24 -0.39
N ALA A 110 14.86 -7.07 -0.86
CA ALA A 110 14.76 -5.83 -0.09
C ALA A 110 13.30 -5.45 0.19
N PHE A 111 12.40 -5.66 -0.78
CA PHE A 111 10.96 -5.48 -0.61
C PHE A 111 10.42 -6.42 0.47
N TYR A 112 10.74 -7.72 0.42
CA TYR A 112 10.33 -8.67 1.47
C TYR A 112 10.84 -8.30 2.86
N GLU A 113 12.10 -7.87 2.99
CA GLU A 113 12.65 -7.43 4.27
C GLU A 113 12.00 -6.15 4.80
N ARG A 114 11.54 -5.26 3.91
CA ARG A 114 10.81 -4.06 4.30
C ARG A 114 9.39 -4.41 4.76
N VAL A 115 8.68 -5.26 4.01
CA VAL A 115 7.33 -5.73 4.37
C VAL A 115 7.32 -6.39 5.75
N LYS A 116 8.31 -7.24 6.08
CA LYS A 116 8.44 -7.89 7.41
C LYS A 116 8.52 -6.90 8.57
N LYS A 117 9.01 -5.68 8.33
CA LYS A 117 9.16 -4.60 9.32
C LYS A 117 7.98 -3.64 9.35
N GLY A 118 7.03 -3.80 8.41
CA GLY A 118 5.83 -2.98 8.33
C GLY A 118 4.85 -3.27 9.48
N TYR A 119 3.89 -2.38 9.64
CA TYR A 119 2.84 -2.45 10.65
C TYR A 119 1.79 -3.52 10.31
N ALA A 120 1.35 -3.57 9.05
CA ALA A 120 0.34 -4.51 8.58
C ALA A 120 0.46 -4.82 7.09
N ILE A 121 -0.15 -5.94 6.68
CA ILE A 121 -0.27 -6.38 5.30
C ILE A 121 -1.77 -6.57 4.98
N VAL A 122 -2.18 -6.10 3.81
CA VAL A 122 -3.51 -6.33 3.23
C VAL A 122 -3.35 -7.26 2.04
N GLN A 123 -3.79 -8.50 2.19
CA GLN A 123 -3.80 -9.49 1.11
C GLN A 123 -5.00 -9.24 0.19
N SER A 124 -4.74 -8.79 -1.03
CA SER A 124 -5.75 -8.56 -2.06
C SER A 124 -6.03 -9.81 -2.90
N GLY A 125 -7.03 -9.71 -3.77
CA GLY A 125 -7.27 -10.65 -4.88
C GLY A 125 -6.60 -10.26 -6.20
N GLU A 126 -5.64 -9.33 -6.19
CA GLU A 126 -4.97 -8.87 -7.41
C GLU A 126 -4.24 -10.01 -8.12
N SER A 127 -4.60 -10.26 -9.37
CA SER A 127 -4.01 -11.32 -10.19
C SER A 127 -2.88 -10.83 -11.10
N ARG A 128 -2.75 -9.51 -11.32
CA ARG A 128 -1.63 -8.93 -12.07
C ARG A 128 -0.35 -9.10 -11.26
N LEU A 129 0.72 -9.51 -11.92
CA LEU A 129 2.02 -9.75 -11.27
C LEU A 129 2.63 -8.44 -10.78
N TYR A 130 3.42 -8.53 -9.70
CA TYR A 130 4.06 -7.38 -9.05
C TYR A 130 3.06 -6.32 -8.56
N GLY A 131 1.83 -6.74 -8.26
CA GLY A 131 0.76 -5.88 -7.72
C GLY A 131 0.90 -5.60 -6.23
N ASN A 132 2.14 -5.36 -5.77
CA ASN A 132 2.46 -5.10 -4.37
C ASN A 132 2.93 -3.66 -4.20
N ILE A 133 2.41 -2.96 -3.19
CA ILE A 133 2.78 -1.59 -2.87
C ILE A 133 2.84 -1.39 -1.35
N ILE A 134 3.95 -0.81 -0.89
CA ILE A 134 4.14 -0.33 0.48
C ILE A 134 3.77 1.14 0.52
N LEU A 135 3.00 1.52 1.55
CA LEU A 135 2.59 2.90 1.83
C LEU A 135 3.11 3.32 3.20
N LYS A 136 3.85 4.42 3.26
CA LYS A 136 4.36 5.01 4.50
C LYS A 136 3.45 6.15 4.95
N LYS A 137 2.88 6.02 6.15
CA LYS A 137 1.93 6.99 6.69
C LYS A 137 2.60 8.32 7.04
N GLY A 138 2.01 9.40 6.55
CA GLY A 138 2.40 10.78 6.83
C GLY A 138 1.79 11.39 8.08
N VAL A 139 2.03 12.69 8.24
CA VAL A 139 1.46 13.49 9.33
C VAL A 139 0.04 13.94 8.99
N ILE A 140 -0.84 13.96 10.00
CA ILE A 140 -2.11 14.68 9.92
C ILE A 140 -1.87 16.06 10.51
N ARG A 141 -1.90 17.09 9.66
CA ARG A 141 -1.66 18.48 10.09
C ARG A 141 -2.84 18.98 10.92
N PRO A 142 -2.61 19.78 11.98
CA PRO A 142 -3.69 20.44 12.70
C PRO A 142 -4.58 21.21 11.72
N ALA A 143 -5.89 21.20 11.96
CA ALA A 143 -6.77 22.14 11.28
C ALA A 143 -6.41 23.56 11.76
N ASP A 144 -6.36 24.51 10.83
CA ASP A 144 -6.30 25.94 11.15
C ASP A 144 -7.50 26.38 12.00
#